data_AF-A0A9X6AAU4-F1
#
_entry.id   AF-A0A9X6AAU4-F1
#
_cell.length_a   1.000
_cell.length_b   1.000
_cell.length_c   1.000
_cell.angle_alpha   90.00
_cell.angle_beta   90.00
_cell.angle_gamma   90.00
#
_symmetry.space_group_name_H-M   'P 1'
#
loop_
_entity.id
_entity.type
_entity.pdbx_description
1 polymer ?
#
loop_
_entity_poly.entity_id
_entity_poly.type
_entity_poly.pdbx_seq_one_letter_code
_entity_poly.pdbx_strand_id
1 'polypeptide(L)' 'MPELVLELNGRTWTLDASRPYTLGRDPQGDVVLDDARVSWRHATMSWDGRSWVIEDHGSTNGTFVQGQRIHRMEIGPG' A
#
# COMPACT_ATOMS: atom_id res chain seq x y z
N MET A 1 3.35 -1.16 18.61
CA MET A 1 3.46 -1.64 17.22
C MET A 1 3.97 -0.47 16.40
N PRO A 2 4.85 -0.68 15.40
CA PRO A 2 5.42 0.46 14.68
C PRO A 2 4.34 1.12 13.82
N GLU A 3 4.27 2.44 13.91
CA GLU A 3 3.50 3.25 12.96
C GLU A 3 4.22 3.25 11.61
N LEU A 4 3.47 3.12 10.53
CA LEU A 4 3.99 3.31 9.18
C LEU A 4 3.42 4.60 8.62
N VAL A 5 4.32 5.49 8.22
CA VAL A 5 3.95 6.74 7.57
C VAL A 5 4.04 6.52 6.06
N LEU A 6 2.92 6.68 5.38
CA LEU A 6 2.86 6.66 3.92
C LEU A 6 2.75 8.09 3.43
N GLU A 7 3.67 8.53 2.58
CA GLU A 7 3.63 9.84 1.93
C GLU A 7 3.50 9.68 0.41
N LEU A 8 2.46 10.27 -0.19
CA LEU A 8 2.22 10.24 -1.63
C LEU A 8 1.64 11.58 -2.09
N ASN A 9 2.25 12.18 -3.12
CA ASN A 9 1.80 13.45 -3.72
C ASN A 9 1.56 14.58 -2.69
N GLY A 10 2.39 14.65 -1.64
CA GLY A 10 2.27 15.64 -0.56
C GLY A 10 1.15 15.37 0.44
N ARG A 11 0.49 14.21 0.36
CA ARG A 11 -0.43 13.70 1.37
C ARG A 11 0.28 12.67 2.24
N THR A 12 -0.04 12.67 3.53
CA THR A 12 0.55 11.76 4.49
C THR A 12 -0.55 10.98 5.21
N TRP A 13 -0.39 9.67 5.31
CA TRP A 13 -1.26 8.78 6.08
C TRP A 13 -0.42 8.09 7.15
N THR A 14 -0.92 8.07 8.38
CA THR A 14 -0.36 7.25 9.46
C THR A 14 -1.17 5.97 9.54
N LEU A 15 -0.51 4.85 9.28
CA LEU A 15 -1.10 3.52 9.30
C LEU A 15 -0.81 2.84 10.64
N ASP A 16 -1.87 2.36 11.28
CA ASP A 16 -1.84 1.61 12.51
C ASP A 16 -1.75 0.11 12.23
N ALA A 17 -0.89 -0.60 12.95
CA ALA A 17 -0.68 -2.02 12.74
C ALA A 17 -1.87 -2.91 13.18
N SER A 18 -2.99 -2.34 13.63
CA SER A 18 -4.14 -3.10 14.14
C SER A 18 -5.10 -3.55 13.04
N ARG A 19 -5.02 -2.96 11.85
CA ARG A 19 -5.88 -3.29 10.71
C ARG A 19 -5.15 -3.24 9.37
N PRO A 20 -5.64 -3.95 8.35
CA PRO A 20 -5.17 -3.76 6.98
C PRO A 20 -5.73 -2.47 6.37
N TYR A 21 -5.01 -1.94 5.40
CA TYR A 21 -5.35 -0.75 4.61
C TYR A 21 -5.37 -1.08 3.14
N THR A 22 -6.42 -0.65 2.47
CA THR A 22 -6.56 -0.80 1.02
C THR A 22 -5.95 0.40 0.29
N LEU A 23 -5.16 0.11 -0.73
CA LEU A 23 -4.58 1.10 -1.64
C LEU A 23 -5.18 0.90 -3.02
N GLY A 24 -5.64 2.00 -3.60
CA GLY A 24 -6.19 1.96 -4.95
C GLY A 24 -6.90 3.25 -5.33
N ARG A 25 -7.58 3.21 -6.46
CA ARG A 25 -8.37 4.34 -6.97
C ARG A 25 -9.80 4.36 -6.43
N ASP A 26 -10.19 3.37 -5.63
CA ASP A 26 -11.52 3.35 -5.02
C ASP A 26 -11.67 4.54 -4.05
N PRO A 27 -12.60 5.48 -4.27
CA PRO A 27 -12.83 6.62 -3.38
C PRO A 27 -13.36 6.21 -2.00
N GLN A 28 -13.81 4.97 -1.82
CA GLN A 28 -14.22 4.40 -0.53
C GLN A 28 -13.09 3.64 0.17
N GLY A 29 -11.91 3.51 -0.46
CA GLY A 29 -10.74 2.85 0.10
C GLY A 29 -10.05 3.68 1.19
N ASP A 30 -9.11 3.06 1.90
CA ASP A 30 -8.37 3.74 2.97
C ASP A 30 -7.34 4.74 2.43
N VAL A 31 -6.58 4.33 1.40
CA VAL A 31 -5.60 5.15 0.71
C VAL A 31 -6.02 5.31 -0.74
N VAL A 32 -6.64 6.45 -1.03
CA VAL A 32 -7.15 6.78 -2.35
C VAL A 32 -6.05 7.44 -3.19
N LEU A 33 -5.68 6.75 -4.25
CA LEU A 33 -4.70 7.19 -5.26
C LEU A 33 -5.45 7.72 -6.47
N ASP A 34 -5.36 9.03 -6.70
CA ASP A 34 -5.96 9.70 -7.85
C ASP A 34 -5.04 9.58 -9.08
N ASP A 35 -4.86 8.35 -9.56
CA ASP A 35 -4.08 8.05 -10.77
C ASP A 35 -4.82 6.98 -11.58
N ALA A 36 -5.12 7.28 -12.85
CA ALA A 36 -5.84 6.38 -13.76
C ALA A 36 -5.11 5.04 -14.00
N ARG A 37 -3.80 4.97 -13.74
CA ARG A 37 -2.99 3.75 -13.82
C ARG A 37 -3.19 2.84 -12.61
N VAL A 38 -3.80 3.34 -11.54
CA VAL A 38 -4.06 2.56 -10.34
C VAL A 38 -5.43 1.87 -10.45
N SER A 39 -5.45 0.59 -10.09
CA SER A 39 -6.66 -0.22 -10.05
C SER A 39 -7.52 0.17 -8.85
N TRP A 40 -8.84 -0.08 -8.91
CA TRP A 40 -9.74 0.25 -7.79
C TRP A 40 -9.28 -0.36 -6.47
N ARG A 41 -9.00 -1.67 -6.47
CA ARG A 41 -8.31 -2.38 -5.39
C ARG A 41 -6.96 -2.84 -5.90
N HIS A 42 -5.93 -2.01 -5.73
CA HIS A 42 -4.61 -2.24 -6.31
C HIS A 42 -3.76 -3.10 -5.39
N ALA A 43 -3.62 -2.68 -4.13
CA ALA A 43 -2.84 -3.38 -3.14
C ALA A 43 -3.46 -3.27 -1.74
N THR A 44 -2.97 -4.06 -0.81
CA THR A 44 -3.29 -3.96 0.61
C THR A 44 -2.01 -3.91 1.42
N MET A 45 -1.97 -3.00 2.39
CA MET A 45 -0.92 -2.92 3.39
C MET A 45 -1.43 -3.48 4.71
N SER A 46 -0.66 -4.34 5.35
CA SER A 46 -1.03 -4.95 6.62
C SER A 46 0.20 -5.24 7.47
N TRP A 47 0.01 -5.32 8.78
CA TRP A 47 1.04 -5.80 9.69
C TRP A 47 0.88 -7.31 9.86
N ASP A 48 1.93 -8.08 9.57
CA ASP A 48 1.90 -9.56 9.66
C ASP A 48 2.25 -10.11 11.06
N GLY A 49 2.43 -9.21 12.04
CA GLY A 49 2.88 -9.53 13.39
C GLY A 49 4.37 -9.25 13.61
N ARG A 50 5.17 -9.18 12.54
CA ARG A 50 6.61 -8.89 12.60
C ARG A 50 7.01 -7.67 11.79
N SER A 51 6.40 -7.46 10.64
CA SER A 51 6.74 -6.40 9.69
C SER A 51 5.50 -5.87 8.98
N TRP A 52 5.62 -4.68 8.41
CA TRP A 52 4.63 -4.16 7.49
C TRP A 52 4.80 -4.89 6.16
N VAL A 53 3.70 -5.23 5.52
CA VAL A 53 3.68 -5.96 4.27
C VAL A 53 2.75 -5.24 3.32
N ILE A 54 3.15 -5.14 2.06
CA ILE A 54 2.29 -4.74 0.95
C ILE A 54 2.05 -5.94 0.04
N GLU A 55 0.80 -6.14 -0.37
CA GLU A 55 0.36 -7.21 -1.26
C GLU A 55 -0.46 -6.64 -2.41
N ASP A 56 -0.06 -6.93 -3.65
CA ASP A 56 -0.74 -6.54 -4.89
C ASP A 56 -1.84 -7.56 -5.24
N HIS A 57 -3.06 -7.08 -5.49
CA HIS A 57 -4.23 -7.92 -5.76
C HIS A 57 -4.44 -8.21 -7.25
N GLY A 58 -3.36 -8.32 -8.01
CA GLY A 58 -3.43 -8.51 -9.47
C GLY A 58 -3.79 -7.20 -10.19
N SER A 59 -3.18 -6.11 -9.74
CA SER A 59 -3.44 -4.81 -10.36
C SER A 59 -3.00 -4.79 -11.83
N THR A 60 -3.68 -3.97 -12.64
CA THR A 60 -3.49 -3.93 -14.09
C THR A 60 -2.06 -3.60 -14.48
N ASN A 61 -1.48 -2.59 -13.82
CA ASN A 61 -0.11 -2.17 -14.08
C ASN A 61 0.91 -2.89 -13.19
N GLY A 62 0.47 -3.53 -12.09
CA GLY A 62 1.35 -4.12 -11.09
C GLY A 62 1.89 -3.10 -10.10
N THR A 63 2.33 -3.59 -8.95
CA THR A 63 3.08 -2.83 -7.95
C THR A 63 4.58 -3.01 -8.19
N PHE A 64 5.36 -1.92 -8.10
CA PHE A 64 6.81 -1.96 -8.30
C PHE A 64 7.56 -1.32 -7.13
N VAL A 65 8.68 -1.91 -6.74
CA VAL A 65 9.62 -1.36 -5.76
C VAL A 65 11.01 -1.38 -6.36
N GLN A 66 11.68 -0.23 -6.40
CA GLN A 66 12.99 -0.06 -7.04
C GLN A 66 13.05 -0.62 -8.48
N GLY A 67 11.95 -0.46 -9.23
CA GLY A 67 11.83 -0.94 -10.61
C GLY A 67 11.55 -2.44 -10.75
N GLN A 68 11.48 -3.20 -9.66
CA GLN A 68 11.10 -4.62 -9.68
C GLN A 68 9.61 -4.78 -9.40
N ARG A 69 8.90 -5.52 -10.25
CA ARG A 69 7.49 -5.85 -10.01
C ARG A 69 7.38 -6.81 -8.85
N ILE A 70 6.48 -6.52 -7.92
CA ILE A 70 6.21 -7.34 -6.75
C ILE A 70 4.76 -7.78 -6.69
N HIS A 71 4.55 -8.94 -6.08
CA HIS A 71 3.23 -9.40 -5.66
C HIS A 71 3.04 -9.22 -4.16
N ARG A 72 4.09 -9.45 -3.36
CA ARG A 72 4.10 -9.25 -1.92
C ARG A 72 5.50 -8.82 -1.51
N MET A 73 5.61 -7.84 -0.62
CA MET A 73 6.89 -7.34 -0.12
C MET A 73 6.76 -6.92 1.34
N GLU A 74 7.78 -7.23 2.13
CA GLU A 74 7.97 -6.69 3.47
C GLU A 74 8.57 -5.27 3.39
N ILE A 75 7.98 -4.34 4.12
CA ILE A 75 8.42 -2.95 4.23
C ILE A 75 9.37 -2.86 5.42
N GLY A 76 10.65 -2.74 5.11
CA GLY A 76 11.68 -2.44 6.08
C GLY A 76 11.71 -0.96 6.46
N PRO A 77 12.43 -0.59 7.53
CA PRO A 77 12.67 0.80 7.88
C PRO A 77 13.46 1.51 6.76
N GLY A 78 12.99 2.70 6.37
CA GLY A 78 13.61 3.53 5.32
C GLY A 78 12.91 4.86 5.14
#